data_AF-A0AAF0U1F9-F1
#
_entry.id   AF-A0AAF0U1F9-F1
#
_cell.length_a   1.000
_cell.length_b   1.000
_cell.length_c   1.000
_cell.angle_alpha   90.00
_cell.angle_beta   90.00
_cell.angle_gamma   90.00
#
_symmetry.space_group_name_H-M   'P 1'
#
loop_
_entity.id
_entity.type
_entity.pdbx_description
1 polymer ?
#
loop_
_entity_poly.entity_id
_entity_poly.type
_entity_poly.pdbx_seq_one_letter_code
_entity_poly.pdbx_strand_id
1 'polypeptide(L)'
;MKKDSINDAMDHLSHDIFPRILPHIFSWKKLYEANFLYWYGVQPDLVVTELELLKEILSNRNNNYSKMDLEGFPKKILGDGLPTSKGEKWAKMRKLANHVFHGESLKSMIPVMIMSCETMLERWKIYEDK
;
A
#
# COMPACT_ATOMS: atom_id res chain seq x y z
N MET A 1 3.74 -20.96 -5.74
CA MET A 1 4.06 -19.53 -5.49
C MET A 1 3.32 -18.93 -4.32
N LYS A 2 1.99 -18.72 -4.34
CA LYS A 2 1.29 -18.07 -3.19
C LYS A 2 1.29 -18.92 -1.91
N LYS A 3 1.17 -20.24 -2.04
CA LYS A 3 1.17 -21.19 -0.92
C LYS A 3 2.55 -21.26 -0.24
N ASP A 4 3.60 -21.39 -1.04
CA ASP A 4 5.00 -21.45 -0.59
C ASP A 4 5.40 -20.14 0.12
N SER A 5 4.99 -19.00 -0.44
CA SER A 5 5.30 -17.69 0.13
C SER A 5 4.60 -17.38 1.47
N ILE A 6 3.56 -18.10 1.86
CA ILE A 6 2.90 -17.91 3.16
C ILE A 6 3.48 -18.86 4.21
N ASN A 7 3.99 -20.02 3.78
CA ASN A 7 4.46 -21.07 4.68
C ASN A 7 5.90 -20.86 5.15
N ASP A 8 6.71 -20.14 4.38
CA ASP A 8 8.11 -19.89 4.72
C ASP A 8 8.29 -18.52 5.40
N ALA A 9 9.20 -18.45 6.37
CA ALA A 9 9.55 -17.17 7.00
C ALA A 9 10.14 -16.20 5.96
N MET A 10 10.17 -14.90 6.26
CA MET A 10 11.00 -13.98 5.47
C MET A 10 12.46 -14.34 5.74
N ASP A 11 13.08 -15.14 4.87
CA ASP A 11 14.43 -15.66 5.07
C ASP A 11 15.47 -14.53 5.26
N HIS A 12 15.20 -13.33 4.72
CA HIS A 12 15.99 -12.11 4.95
C HIS A 12 15.10 -10.86 4.93
N LEU A 13 15.49 -9.82 5.70
CA LEU A 13 14.90 -8.48 5.62
C LEU A 13 15.27 -7.82 4.28
N SER A 14 14.62 -8.25 3.21
CA SER A 14 14.75 -7.69 1.87
C SER A 14 13.62 -6.70 1.60
N HIS A 15 13.96 -5.60 0.90
CA HIS A 15 12.95 -4.69 0.33
C HIS A 15 12.32 -5.26 -0.95
N ASP A 16 12.89 -6.30 -1.56
CA ASP A 16 12.33 -6.98 -2.73
C ASP A 16 11.25 -7.99 -2.33
N ILE A 17 10.12 -7.47 -1.84
CA ILE A 17 8.97 -8.27 -1.42
C ILE A 17 7.95 -8.50 -2.54
N PHE A 18 8.14 -7.87 -3.70
CA PHE A 18 7.17 -7.87 -4.77
C PHE A 18 6.82 -9.28 -5.30
N PRO A 19 7.79 -10.20 -5.51
CA PRO A 19 7.51 -11.58 -5.92
C PRO A 19 6.66 -12.36 -4.90
N ARG A 20 6.73 -11.97 -3.62
CA ARG A 20 6.03 -12.59 -2.50
C ARG A 20 4.60 -12.06 -2.34
N ILE A 21 4.41 -10.75 -2.39
CA ILE A 21 3.09 -10.12 -2.18
C ILE A 21 2.19 -10.26 -3.42
N LEU A 22 2.75 -10.07 -4.61
CA LEU A 22 2.01 -10.12 -5.89
C LEU A 22 2.65 -11.11 -6.88
N PRO A 23 2.68 -12.41 -6.53
CA PRO A 23 3.39 -13.43 -7.30
C PRO A 23 2.91 -13.54 -8.75
N HIS A 24 1.60 -13.38 -8.97
CA HIS A 24 1.00 -13.44 -10.30
C HIS A 24 1.43 -12.28 -11.20
N ILE A 25 1.42 -11.04 -10.69
CA ILE A 25 1.91 -9.85 -11.41
C ILE A 25 3.41 -10.02 -11.71
N PHE A 26 4.19 -10.52 -10.77
CA PHE A 26 5.62 -10.79 -10.98
C PHE A 26 5.87 -11.83 -12.07
N SER A 27 5.11 -12.93 -12.09
CA SER A 27 5.19 -13.94 -13.17
C SER A 27 4.76 -13.38 -14.52
N TRP A 28 3.68 -12.60 -14.56
CA TRP A 28 3.19 -11.98 -15.81
C TRP A 28 4.15 -10.95 -16.36
N LYS A 29 4.80 -10.15 -15.52
CA LYS A 29 5.89 -9.25 -15.92
C LYS A 29 7.01 -10.00 -16.65
N LYS A 30 7.34 -11.22 -16.22
CA LYS A 30 8.37 -12.04 -16.89
C LYS A 30 7.89 -12.61 -18.23
N LEU A 31 6.60 -12.84 -18.39
CA LEU A 31 6.00 -13.45 -19.59
C LEU A 31 5.63 -12.43 -20.66
N TYR A 32 5.15 -11.26 -20.26
CA TYR A 32 4.57 -10.23 -21.12
C TYR A 32 5.33 -8.91 -21.08
N GLU A 33 6.55 -8.92 -20.55
CA GLU A 33 7.44 -7.77 -20.41
C GLU A 33 7.04 -6.75 -19.32
N ALA A 34 7.68 -5.58 -19.33
CA ALA A 34 7.62 -4.62 -18.23
C ALA A 34 6.23 -4.01 -18.02
N ASN A 35 5.48 -3.75 -19.09
CA ASN A 35 4.12 -3.25 -19.02
C ASN A 35 3.20 -4.19 -19.78
N PHE A 36 2.06 -4.52 -19.18
CA PHE A 36 1.14 -5.49 -19.77
C PHE A 36 -0.31 -5.17 -19.38
N LEU A 37 -1.24 -5.64 -20.20
CA LEU A 37 -2.66 -5.58 -19.90
C LEU A 37 -3.10 -6.88 -19.22
N TYR A 38 -3.92 -6.75 -18.18
CA TYR A 38 -4.66 -7.87 -17.62
C TYR A 38 -6.12 -7.49 -17.42
N TRP A 39 -6.99 -8.48 -17.31
CA TRP A 39 -8.42 -8.27 -17.10
C TRP A 39 -8.76 -8.37 -15.61
N TYR A 40 -9.28 -7.29 -15.05
CA TYR A 40 -9.93 -7.27 -13.74
C TYR A 40 -11.45 -7.35 -13.94
N GLY A 41 -11.97 -8.57 -13.93
CA GLY A 41 -13.36 -8.81 -14.31
C GLY A 41 -13.60 -8.43 -15.78
N VAL A 42 -14.51 -7.48 -16.02
CA VAL A 42 -14.82 -6.97 -17.37
C VAL A 42 -14.00 -5.75 -17.77
N GLN A 43 -13.13 -5.25 -16.88
CA GLN A 43 -12.34 -4.06 -17.12
C GLN A 43 -10.88 -4.43 -17.39
N PRO A 44 -10.27 -3.95 -18.49
CA PRO A 44 -8.84 -4.11 -18.70
C PRO A 44 -8.06 -3.09 -17.86
N ASP A 45 -7.04 -3.59 -17.17
CA ASP A 45 -6.11 -2.80 -16.38
C ASP A 45 -4.71 -2.85 -17.02
N LEU A 46 -4.10 -1.68 -17.20
CA LEU A 46 -2.71 -1.56 -17.62
C LEU A 46 -1.79 -1.59 -16.39
N VAL A 47 -0.93 -2.60 -16.32
CA VAL A 47 0.15 -2.66 -15.33
C VAL A 47 1.36 -1.95 -15.90
N VAL A 48 1.84 -0.95 -15.16
CA VAL A 48 3.06 -0.20 -15.48
C VAL A 48 4.11 -0.52 -14.43
N THR A 49 5.28 -1.02 -14.86
CA THR A 49 6.39 -1.32 -13.92
C THR A 49 7.69 -0.56 -14.22
N GLU A 50 7.70 0.23 -15.30
CA GLU A 50 8.83 1.09 -15.65
C GLU A 50 8.86 2.36 -14.80
N LEU A 51 10.02 2.66 -14.24
CA LEU A 51 10.19 3.75 -13.27
C LEU A 51 9.87 5.13 -13.85
N GLU A 52 10.28 5.41 -15.08
CA GLU A 52 10.07 6.73 -15.70
C GLU A 52 8.59 7.00 -15.95
N LEU A 53 7.85 6.00 -16.43
CA LEU A 53 6.39 6.09 -16.58
C LEU A 53 5.68 6.21 -15.23
N LEU A 54 6.11 5.45 -14.22
CA LEU A 54 5.55 5.56 -12.86
C LEU A 54 5.74 6.97 -12.27
N LYS A 55 6.92 7.58 -12.45
CA LYS A 55 7.17 8.96 -12.01
C LYS A 55 6.25 9.93 -12.72
N GLU A 56 6.08 9.79 -14.03
CA GLU A 56 5.17 10.64 -14.80
C GLU A 56 3.73 10.51 -14.30
N ILE A 57 3.24 9.27 -14.16
CA ILE A 57 1.87 8.98 -13.72
C ILE A 57 1.62 9.54 -12.31
N LEU A 58 2.53 9.30 -11.36
CA LEU A 58 2.37 9.68 -9.95
C LEU A 58 2.65 11.16 -9.68
N SER A 59 3.41 11.84 -10.54
CA SER A 59 3.73 13.27 -10.38
C SER A 59 2.82 14.18 -11.21
N ASN A 60 1.97 13.62 -12.09
CA ASN A 60 1.10 14.38 -12.96
C ASN A 60 0.09 15.22 -12.15
N ARG A 61 0.21 16.55 -12.27
CA ARG A 61 -0.70 17.51 -11.62
C ARG A 61 -1.90 17.91 -12.49
N ASN A 62 -1.90 17.51 -13.75
CA ASN A 62 -2.92 17.87 -14.74
C ASN A 62 -4.17 16.97 -14.65
N ASN A 63 -4.22 16.07 -13.65
CA ASN A 63 -5.32 15.14 -13.41
C ASN A 63 -5.56 14.16 -14.59
N ASN A 64 -4.54 13.95 -15.43
CA ASN A 64 -4.58 12.99 -16.54
C ASN A 64 -4.68 11.55 -16.03
N TYR A 65 -4.14 11.30 -14.83
CA TYR A 65 -4.18 10.00 -14.17
C TYR A 65 -4.99 10.14 -12.88
N SER A 66 -6.31 9.98 -13.01
CA SER A 66 -7.21 10.06 -11.84
C SER A 66 -7.13 8.77 -11.02
N LYS A 67 -7.34 8.88 -9.70
CA LYS A 67 -7.46 7.69 -8.84
C LYS A 67 -8.60 6.80 -9.34
N MET A 68 -8.41 5.48 -9.25
CA MET A 68 -9.48 4.52 -9.50
C MET A 68 -10.68 4.83 -8.59
N ASP A 69 -11.88 4.82 -9.17
CA ASP A 69 -13.10 4.91 -8.40
C ASP A 69 -13.34 3.57 -7.70
N LEU A 70 -13.39 3.60 -6.36
CA LEU A 70 -13.68 2.41 -5.58
C LEU A 70 -15.18 2.13 -5.62
N GLU A 71 -15.53 0.88 -5.86
CA GLU A 71 -16.90 0.38 -5.78
C GLU A 71 -17.03 -0.71 -4.71
N GLY A 72 -18.27 -1.06 -4.36
CA GLY A 72 -18.55 -2.14 -3.42
C GLY A 72 -18.05 -1.91 -1.99
N PHE A 73 -17.46 -2.94 -1.37
CA PHE A 73 -17.01 -2.91 0.02
C PHE A 73 -15.94 -1.85 0.32
N PRO A 74 -14.87 -1.70 -0.48
CA PRO A 74 -13.87 -0.66 -0.25
C PRO A 74 -14.48 0.74 -0.16
N LYS A 75 -15.47 1.05 -0.99
CA LYS A 75 -16.17 2.35 -0.94
C LYS A 75 -16.99 2.52 0.32
N LYS A 76 -17.66 1.46 0.80
CA LYS A 76 -18.43 1.49 2.06
C LYS A 76 -17.54 1.75 3.28
N ILE A 77 -16.31 1.22 3.29
CA ILE A 77 -15.36 1.37 4.40
C ILE A 77 -14.65 2.73 4.34
N LEU A 78 -14.11 3.09 3.17
CA LEU A 78 -13.26 4.27 3.02
C LEU A 78 -14.06 5.56 2.71
N GLY A 79 -15.31 5.41 2.27
CA GLY A 79 -16.19 6.51 1.91
C GLY A 79 -15.55 7.49 0.93
N ASP A 80 -15.68 8.77 1.25
CA ASP A 80 -15.00 9.88 0.58
C ASP A 80 -13.83 10.43 1.42
N GLY A 81 -13.08 9.54 2.05
CA GLY A 81 -11.90 9.90 2.84
C GLY A 81 -10.71 10.36 2.00
N LEU A 82 -9.57 10.56 2.67
CA LEU A 82 -8.32 10.95 2.02
C LEU A 82 -7.85 10.03 0.87
N PRO A 83 -7.94 8.68 0.97
CA PRO A 83 -7.52 7.82 -0.15
C PRO A 83 -8.43 7.94 -1.36
N THR A 84 -9.74 8.18 -1.19
CA THR A 84 -10.74 8.12 -2.28
C THR A 84 -11.16 9.48 -2.83
N SER A 85 -11.02 10.56 -2.05
CA SER A 85 -11.32 11.92 -2.51
C SER A 85 -10.36 12.40 -3.59
N LYS A 86 -10.85 13.31 -4.45
CA LYS A 86 -10.16 13.95 -5.57
C LYS A 86 -10.29 15.48 -5.46
N GLY A 87 -9.46 16.22 -6.21
CA GLY A 87 -9.56 17.67 -6.37
C GLY A 87 -9.53 18.48 -5.06
N GLU A 88 -10.37 19.51 -4.97
CA GLU A 88 -10.40 20.44 -3.83
C GLU A 88 -10.77 19.74 -2.51
N LYS A 89 -11.70 18.76 -2.54
CA LYS A 89 -12.08 17.97 -1.37
C LYS A 89 -10.87 17.24 -0.79
N TRP A 90 -10.09 16.59 -1.65
CA TRP A 90 -8.84 15.94 -1.26
C TRP A 90 -7.83 16.95 -0.70
N ALA A 91 -7.65 18.09 -1.36
CA ALA A 91 -6.69 19.12 -0.94
C ALA A 91 -7.00 19.66 0.47
N LYS A 92 -8.29 19.92 0.77
CA LYS A 92 -8.75 20.34 2.11
C LYS A 92 -8.46 19.27 3.17
N MET A 93 -8.82 18.02 2.90
CA MET A 93 -8.57 16.90 3.82
C MET A 93 -7.08 16.66 4.04
N ARG A 94 -6.25 16.71 2.98
CA ARG A 94 -4.80 16.53 3.07
C ARG A 94 -4.16 17.63 3.89
N LYS A 95 -4.58 18.89 3.71
CA LYS A 95 -4.11 20.02 4.49
C LYS A 95 -4.38 19.82 5.98
N LEU A 96 -5.60 19.41 6.34
CA LEU A 96 -5.96 19.12 7.73
C LEU A 96 -5.11 17.97 8.31
N ALA A 97 -5.02 16.86 7.59
CA ALA A 97 -4.27 15.68 8.02
C ALA A 97 -2.77 15.98 8.24
N ASN A 98 -2.15 16.77 7.37
CA ASN A 98 -0.73 17.13 7.47
C ASN A 98 -0.36 17.81 8.81
N HIS A 99 -1.28 18.52 9.45
CA HIS A 99 -1.03 19.13 10.76
C HIS A 99 -0.86 18.10 11.88
N VAL A 100 -1.54 16.95 11.78
CA VAL A 100 -1.44 15.87 12.78
C VAL A 100 -0.12 15.11 12.64
N PHE A 101 0.47 15.08 11.44
CA PHE A 101 1.75 14.42 11.17
C PHE A 101 2.94 15.40 11.16
N HIS A 102 2.86 16.50 11.93
CA HIS A 102 3.99 17.40 12.15
C HIS A 102 4.97 16.85 13.20
N GLY A 103 6.21 17.34 13.19
CA GLY A 103 7.29 16.82 14.03
C GLY A 103 6.96 16.74 15.53
N GLU A 104 6.33 17.78 16.10
CA GLU A 104 5.95 17.75 17.52
C GLU A 104 4.88 16.70 17.84
N SER A 105 3.88 16.54 16.97
CA SER A 105 2.87 15.50 17.10
C SER A 105 3.48 14.11 16.93
N LEU A 106 4.47 13.93 16.05
CA LEU A 106 5.16 12.66 15.87
C LEU A 106 5.99 12.28 17.11
N LYS A 107 6.67 13.26 17.73
CA LYS A 107 7.44 13.05 18.97
C LYS A 107 6.57 12.47 20.08
N SER A 108 5.33 12.94 20.24
CA SER A 108 4.42 12.42 21.25
C SER A 108 3.86 11.03 20.92
N MET A 109 3.82 10.64 19.63
CA MET A 109 3.40 9.31 19.21
C MET A 109 4.49 8.24 19.41
N ILE A 110 5.78 8.60 19.34
CA ILE A 110 6.89 7.62 19.45
C ILE A 110 6.82 6.79 20.74
N PRO A 111 6.67 7.38 21.95
CA PRO A 111 6.54 6.59 23.18
C PRO A 111 5.35 5.64 23.16
N VAL A 112 4.23 6.04 22.56
CA VAL A 112 3.02 5.21 22.43
C VAL A 112 3.28 4.01 21.52
N MET A 113 3.99 4.22 20.41
CA MET A 113 4.40 3.14 19.51
C MET A 113 5.33 2.14 20.21
N ILE A 114 6.32 2.62 20.97
CA ILE A 114 7.24 1.77 21.75
C ILE A 114 6.45 0.93 22.76
N MET A 115 5.59 1.56 23.56
CA MET A 115 4.78 0.88 24.56
C MET A 115 3.87 -0.19 23.95
N SER A 116 3.28 0.09 22.78
CA SER A 116 2.46 -0.90 22.05
C SER A 116 3.29 -2.12 21.63
N CYS A 117 4.51 -1.92 21.14
CA CYS A 117 5.42 -3.01 20.79
C CYS A 117 5.87 -3.80 22.02
N GLU A 118 6.27 -3.13 23.11
CA GLU A 118 6.67 -3.77 24.36
C GLU A 118 5.53 -4.62 24.95
N THR A 119 4.30 -4.09 24.94
CA THR A 119 3.11 -4.83 25.40
C THR A 119 2.86 -6.08 24.57
N MET A 120 3.06 -6.01 23.24
CA MET A 120 2.95 -7.17 22.37
C MET A 120 4.01 -8.21 22.68
N LEU A 121 5.27 -7.80 22.83
CA LEU A 121 6.39 -8.70 23.14
C LEU A 121 6.20 -9.40 24.49
N GLU A 122 5.74 -8.68 25.51
CA GLU A 122 5.47 -9.28 26.82
C GLU A 122 4.39 -10.36 26.76
N ARG A 123 3.34 -10.15 25.95
CA ARG A 123 2.31 -11.18 25.73
C ARG A 123 2.86 -12.40 25.00
N TRP A 124 3.82 -12.23 24.11
CA TRP A 124 4.41 -13.32 23.34
C TRP A 124 5.34 -14.21 24.16
N LYS A 125 6.00 -13.68 25.20
CA LYS A 125 6.79 -14.49 26.15
C LYS A 125 5.98 -15.62 26.79
N ILE A 126 4.66 -15.46 26.96
CA ILE A 126 3.75 -16.50 27.48
C ILE A 126 3.74 -17.76 26.57
N TYR A 127 4.13 -17.61 25.31
CA TYR A 127 4.21 -18.68 24.32
C TYR A 127 5.64 -19.19 24.06
N GLU A 128 6.68 -18.62 24.68
CA GLU A 128 8.06 -19.10 24.49
C GLU A 128 8.34 -20.40 25.29
N ASP A 129 7.61 -20.65 26.37
CA ASP A 129 7.76 -21.84 27.23
C ASP A 129 6.73 -22.96 26.94
N LYS A 130 6.07 -22.93 25.77
CA LYS A 130 5.11 -23.95 25.32
C LYS A 130 5.54 -24.57 23.99
#